data_AF-A0A2N2EGY9-F1
#
_entry.id   AF-A0A2N2EGY9-F1
#
_cell.length_a   1.000
_cell.length_b   1.000
_cell.length_c   1.000
_cell.angle_alpha   90.00
_cell.angle_beta   90.00
_cell.angle_gamma   90.00
#
_symmetry.space_group_name_H-M   'P 1'
#
loop_
_entity.id
_entity.type
_entity.pdbx_description
1 polymer ?
#
loop_
_entity_poly.entity_id
_entity_poly.type
_entity_poly.pdbx_seq_one_letter_code
_entity_poly.pdbx_strand_id
1 'polypeptide(L)'
;MKRKIKVLLLTIVLAIQFSSIGLFAATEEEIYTGNQLSVLGILKGYSDGSLKLDSNITRAEVATLTVRILGYENTVVVGEEKSFTDVNKSFWGYSNVQNAFKLKVMQGYPSGEFKPGSDITYAEVVAIMVNALGKGKDLEGNWPDNYLNKGKALGIIPSNSTVTPNKIVTRGEMAVIVWSTLMVKP
;
A
#
# COMPACT_ATOMS: atom_id res chain seq x y z
N MET A 1 5.75 -71.32 8.92
CA MET A 1 4.55 -70.53 8.57
C MET A 1 4.37 -69.41 9.60
N LYS A 2 4.73 -68.18 9.19
CA LYS A 2 4.38 -66.82 9.69
C LYS A 2 4.26 -66.60 11.22
N ARG A 3 5.38 -66.12 11.81
CA ARG A 3 5.44 -65.38 13.09
C ARG A 3 4.66 -64.07 12.97
N LYS A 4 3.68 -63.83 13.85
CA LYS A 4 2.99 -62.53 13.96
C LYS A 4 3.87 -61.55 14.73
N ILE A 5 4.70 -60.82 13.99
CA ILE A 5 5.37 -59.61 14.47
C ILE A 5 4.26 -58.59 14.74
N LYS A 6 3.96 -58.32 16.02
CA LYS A 6 3.15 -57.17 16.42
C LYS A 6 4.01 -55.94 16.16
N VAL A 7 3.76 -55.34 15.01
CA VAL A 7 4.36 -54.11 14.54
C VAL A 7 3.97 -52.98 15.52
N LEU A 8 4.91 -52.68 16.41
CA LEU A 8 5.02 -51.44 17.16
C LEU A 8 5.55 -50.39 16.18
N LEU A 9 4.66 -49.78 15.37
CA LEU A 9 4.98 -48.65 14.51
C LEU A 9 4.10 -47.46 14.92
N LEU A 10 4.61 -46.71 15.90
CA LEU A 10 4.92 -45.30 15.70
C LEU A 10 3.83 -44.44 15.04
N THR A 11 2.59 -44.45 15.55
CA THR A 11 1.74 -43.26 15.45
C THR A 11 2.21 -42.27 16.51
N ILE A 12 3.39 -41.69 16.28
CA ILE A 12 3.67 -40.36 16.80
C ILE A 12 2.64 -39.50 16.09
N VAL A 13 1.52 -39.25 16.77
CA VAL A 13 0.71 -38.06 16.52
C VAL A 13 1.66 -36.93 16.87
N LEU A 14 2.45 -36.51 15.88
CA LEU A 14 3.11 -35.24 15.90
C LEU A 14 1.96 -34.25 15.78
N ALA A 15 1.36 -33.94 16.92
CA ALA A 15 0.71 -32.67 17.12
C ALA A 15 1.83 -31.65 16.91
N ILE A 16 2.08 -31.32 15.64
CA ILE A 16 2.61 -30.01 15.30
C ILE A 16 1.47 -29.09 15.71
N GLN A 17 1.47 -28.76 17.00
CA GLN A 17 1.00 -27.49 17.47
C GLN A 17 1.79 -26.51 16.63
N PHE A 18 1.24 -26.09 15.49
CA PHE A 18 1.66 -24.86 14.86
C PHE A 18 1.27 -23.78 15.88
N SER A 19 2.10 -23.59 16.89
CA SER A 19 2.31 -22.27 17.45
C SER A 19 2.98 -21.48 16.34
N SER A 20 2.22 -21.10 15.30
CA SER A 20 2.69 -20.15 14.32
C SER A 20 2.90 -18.86 15.09
N ILE A 21 4.17 -18.56 15.29
CA ILE A 21 4.69 -17.27 15.70
C ILE A 21 3.87 -16.22 14.96
N GLY A 22 3.17 -15.38 15.73
CA GLY A 22 2.30 -14.34 15.19
C GLY A 22 3.10 -13.32 14.40
N LEU A 23 3.20 -13.53 13.09
CA LEU A 23 3.28 -12.50 12.06
C LEU A 23 2.24 -12.92 11.02
N PHE A 24 1.16 -12.15 10.87
CA PHE A 24 0.15 -12.45 9.87
C PHE A 24 0.80 -12.36 8.49
N ALA A 25 0.79 -13.47 7.75
CA ALA A 25 1.21 -13.48 6.36
C ALA A 25 0.16 -12.81 5.46
N ALA A 26 0.60 -12.34 4.30
CA ALA A 26 -0.25 -11.62 3.37
C ALA A 26 -1.43 -12.49 2.96
N THR A 27 -2.59 -11.88 2.86
CA THR A 27 -3.81 -12.57 2.43
C THR A 27 -3.68 -13.01 0.97
N GLU A 28 -4.49 -13.99 0.54
CA GLU A 28 -4.51 -14.44 -0.85
C GLU A 28 -4.82 -13.30 -1.84
N GLU A 29 -5.68 -12.36 -1.45
CA GLU A 29 -6.03 -11.17 -2.25
C GLU A 29 -4.82 -10.23 -2.39
N GLU A 30 -4.10 -9.96 -1.30
CA GLU A 30 -2.89 -9.14 -1.30
C GLU A 30 -1.79 -9.78 -2.16
N ILE A 31 -1.62 -11.10 -2.07
CA ILE A 31 -0.67 -11.85 -2.91
C ILE A 31 -1.05 -11.75 -4.38
N TYR A 32 -2.32 -12.00 -4.71
CA TYR A 32 -2.81 -11.92 -6.08
C TYR A 32 -2.61 -10.51 -6.66
N THR A 33 -3.12 -9.49 -5.98
CA THR A 33 -3.04 -8.09 -6.45
C THR A 33 -1.61 -7.58 -6.49
N GLY A 34 -0.78 -7.93 -5.49
CA GLY A 34 0.65 -7.61 -5.49
C GLY A 34 1.37 -8.17 -6.71
N ASN A 35 1.11 -9.43 -7.07
CA ASN A 35 1.67 -10.05 -8.26
C ASN A 35 1.15 -9.39 -9.56
N GLN A 36 -0.14 -9.09 -9.65
CA GLN A 36 -0.68 -8.38 -10.83
C GLN A 36 -0.04 -7.01 -11.01
N LEU A 37 0.06 -6.21 -9.94
CA LEU A 37 0.71 -4.91 -9.99
C LEU A 37 2.20 -5.03 -10.29
N SER A 38 2.88 -6.09 -9.85
CA SER A 38 4.27 -6.35 -10.23
C SER A 38 4.41 -6.63 -11.73
N VAL A 39 3.51 -7.43 -12.32
CA VAL A 39 3.48 -7.69 -13.77
C VAL A 39 3.23 -6.41 -14.57
N LEU A 40 2.35 -5.54 -14.07
CA LEU A 40 2.09 -4.23 -14.67
C LEU A 40 3.24 -3.22 -14.45
N GLY A 41 4.29 -3.60 -13.74
CA GLY A 41 5.40 -2.72 -13.37
C GLY A 41 5.05 -1.66 -12.31
N ILE A 42 3.84 -1.73 -11.74
CA ILE A 42 3.30 -0.78 -10.77
C ILE A 42 3.84 -1.01 -9.36
N LEU A 43 3.92 -2.26 -8.91
CA LEU A 43 4.52 -2.59 -7.62
C LEU A 43 5.87 -3.25 -7.84
N LYS A 44 6.96 -2.51 -7.62
CA LYS A 44 8.32 -3.06 -7.73
C LYS A 44 8.72 -3.71 -6.41
N GLY A 45 9.24 -4.94 -6.50
CA GLY A 45 9.80 -5.68 -5.37
C GLY A 45 11.20 -5.19 -4.97
N TYR A 46 11.79 -5.87 -4.00
CA TYR A 46 13.15 -5.61 -3.53
C TYR A 46 14.17 -6.45 -4.30
N SER A 47 15.46 -6.17 -4.10
CA SER A 47 16.56 -6.88 -4.75
C SER A 47 16.62 -8.38 -4.44
N ASP A 48 15.99 -8.81 -3.35
CA ASP A 48 15.84 -10.23 -2.97
C ASP A 48 14.71 -10.95 -3.73
N GLY A 49 14.02 -10.25 -4.64
CA GLY A 49 12.91 -10.78 -5.44
C GLY A 49 11.57 -10.78 -4.72
N SER A 50 11.51 -10.39 -3.45
CA SER A 50 10.26 -10.34 -2.68
C SER A 50 9.50 -9.04 -2.92
N LEU A 51 8.17 -9.09 -2.82
CA LEU A 51 7.32 -7.89 -2.79
C LEU A 51 7.16 -7.31 -1.38
N LYS A 52 7.54 -8.07 -0.34
CA LYS A 52 7.37 -7.77 1.09
C LYS A 52 5.97 -7.26 1.45
N LEU A 53 4.94 -7.99 1.00
CA LEU A 53 3.54 -7.58 1.16
C LEU A 53 3.13 -7.39 2.63
N ASP A 54 3.77 -8.10 3.57
CA ASP A 54 3.54 -7.97 5.01
C ASP A 54 4.23 -6.79 5.68
N SER A 55 5.14 -6.13 4.98
CA SER A 55 5.85 -4.98 5.53
C SER A 55 5.01 -3.72 5.41
N ASN A 56 5.09 -2.84 6.41
CA ASN A 56 4.53 -1.51 6.33
C ASN A 56 5.08 -0.76 5.11
N ILE A 57 4.23 0.01 4.45
CA ILE A 57 4.65 0.85 3.33
C ILE A 57 4.97 2.26 3.80
N THR A 58 6.05 2.81 3.26
CA THR A 58 6.48 4.18 3.57
C THR A 58 5.77 5.21 2.70
N ARG A 59 5.73 6.46 3.18
CA ARG A 59 5.19 7.60 2.41
C ARG A 59 5.91 7.81 1.08
N ALA A 60 7.22 7.61 0.99
CA ALA A 60 7.96 7.73 -0.27
C ALA A 60 7.60 6.63 -1.29
N GLU A 61 7.34 5.40 -0.81
CA GLU A 61 6.86 4.32 -1.66
C GLU A 61 5.44 4.61 -2.16
N VAL A 62 4.54 5.09 -1.29
CA VAL A 62 3.19 5.50 -1.72
C VAL A 62 3.22 6.62 -2.75
N ALA A 63 4.08 7.64 -2.57
CA ALA A 63 4.27 8.69 -3.57
C ALA A 63 4.71 8.12 -4.92
N THR A 64 5.66 7.19 -4.88
CA THR A 64 6.18 6.52 -6.07
C THR A 64 5.11 5.69 -6.78
N LEU A 65 4.33 4.89 -6.05
CA LEU A 65 3.24 4.10 -6.62
C LEU A 65 2.15 5.00 -7.22
N THR A 66 1.79 6.07 -6.51
CA THR A 66 0.75 7.02 -6.95
C THR A 66 1.16 7.74 -8.24
N VAL A 67 2.39 8.27 -8.29
CA VAL A 67 2.94 8.92 -9.50
C VAL A 67 3.00 7.95 -10.67
N ARG A 68 3.33 6.69 -10.40
CA ARG A 68 3.40 5.63 -11.42
C ARG A 68 2.04 5.28 -12.00
N ILE A 69 0.99 5.10 -11.18
CA ILE A 69 -0.36 4.82 -11.71
C ILE A 69 -0.97 6.00 -12.46
N LEU A 70 -0.50 7.22 -12.19
CA LEU A 70 -0.87 8.42 -12.94
C LEU A 70 -0.07 8.58 -14.24
N GLY A 71 0.91 7.71 -14.52
CA GLY A 71 1.73 7.77 -15.73
C GLY A 71 2.86 8.81 -15.70
N TYR A 72 3.26 9.27 -14.52
CA TYR A 72 4.30 10.29 -14.34
C TYR A 72 5.62 9.74 -13.79
N GLU A 73 5.80 8.41 -13.73
CA GLU A 73 7.10 7.83 -13.37
C GLU A 73 8.11 8.15 -14.48
N ASN A 74 9.23 8.80 -14.13
CA ASN A 74 10.27 9.30 -15.04
C ASN A 74 9.88 10.54 -15.88
N THR A 75 8.80 11.22 -15.56
CA THR A 75 8.48 12.52 -16.16
C THR A 75 8.70 13.65 -15.16
N VAL A 76 8.93 14.86 -15.66
CA VAL A 76 8.96 16.06 -14.82
C VAL A 76 7.61 16.74 -14.94
N VAL A 77 6.84 16.75 -13.85
CA VAL A 77 5.62 17.56 -13.79
C VAL A 77 6.02 19.03 -13.74
N VAL A 78 5.44 19.84 -14.63
CA VAL A 78 5.65 21.30 -14.63
C VAL A 78 4.87 21.91 -13.46
N GLY A 79 5.53 22.76 -12.69
CA GLY A 79 4.95 23.42 -11.51
C GLY A 79 6.00 23.82 -10.50
N GLU A 80 5.59 24.52 -9.46
CA GLU A 80 6.46 24.93 -8.36
C GLU A 80 7.01 23.70 -7.62
N GLU A 81 8.33 23.69 -7.39
CA GLU A 81 8.97 22.68 -6.55
C GLU A 81 8.81 23.04 -5.07
N LYS A 82 8.57 22.03 -4.24
CA LYS A 82 8.53 22.19 -2.79
C LYS A 82 9.85 21.74 -2.19
N SER A 83 10.55 22.66 -1.53
CA SER A 83 11.68 22.29 -0.68
C SER A 83 11.16 21.71 0.64
N PHE A 84 11.26 20.38 0.78
CA PHE A 84 11.03 19.70 2.06
C PHE A 84 12.35 19.59 2.83
N THR A 85 12.32 19.82 4.13
CA THR A 85 13.53 19.86 4.98
C THR A 85 14.22 18.49 5.11
N ASP A 86 13.49 17.41 4.85
CA ASP A 86 13.90 16.00 5.01
C ASP A 86 13.96 15.21 3.69
N VAL A 87 13.86 15.89 2.54
CA VAL A 87 13.96 15.25 1.21
C VAL A 87 15.05 15.93 0.39
N ASN A 88 16.27 15.40 0.47
CA ASN A 88 17.40 15.84 -0.33
C ASN A 88 17.24 15.41 -1.81
N LYS A 89 17.78 16.19 -2.77
CA LYS A 89 17.85 15.86 -4.20
C LYS A 89 18.49 14.50 -4.49
N SER A 90 19.40 14.03 -3.65
CA SER A 90 20.01 12.70 -3.78
C SER A 90 19.14 11.55 -3.27
N PHE A 91 18.01 11.83 -2.63
CA PHE A 91 17.07 10.82 -2.16
C PHE A 91 16.44 10.10 -3.36
N TRP A 92 16.42 8.76 -3.33
CA TRP A 92 15.91 7.92 -4.42
C TRP A 92 14.48 8.29 -4.85
N GLY A 93 13.66 8.74 -3.90
CA GLY A 93 12.27 9.14 -4.13
C GLY A 93 12.08 10.62 -4.46
N TYR A 94 13.14 11.44 -4.55
CA TYR A 94 13.03 12.90 -4.69
C TYR A 94 12.09 13.30 -5.83
N SER A 95 12.30 12.76 -7.03
CA SER A 95 11.48 13.11 -8.20
C SER A 95 10.01 12.73 -8.01
N ASN A 96 9.73 11.56 -7.42
CA ASN A 96 8.36 11.11 -7.20
C ASN A 96 7.67 11.92 -6.10
N VAL A 97 8.40 12.32 -5.05
CA VAL A 97 7.88 13.22 -4.02
C VAL A 97 7.52 14.58 -4.63
N GLN A 98 8.39 15.15 -5.48
CA GLN A 98 8.09 16.41 -6.18
C GLN A 98 6.89 16.28 -7.11
N ASN A 99 6.81 15.20 -7.90
CA ASN A 99 5.68 14.97 -8.79
C ASN A 99 4.37 14.79 -8.00
N ALA A 100 4.37 14.02 -6.91
CA ALA A 100 3.19 13.81 -6.08
C ALA A 100 2.69 15.14 -5.46
N PHE A 101 3.61 16.02 -5.07
CA PHE A 101 3.28 17.38 -4.61
C PHE A 101 2.65 18.23 -5.72
N LYS A 102 3.30 18.30 -6.90
CA LYS A 102 2.83 19.10 -8.03
C LYS A 102 1.49 18.63 -8.58
N LEU A 103 1.25 17.32 -8.58
CA LEU A 103 -0.03 16.70 -8.95
C LEU A 103 -1.11 16.88 -7.85
N LYS A 104 -0.75 17.46 -6.70
CA LYS A 104 -1.63 17.69 -5.55
C LYS A 104 -2.25 16.42 -4.96
N VAL A 105 -1.60 15.27 -5.16
CA VAL A 105 -2.07 13.99 -4.61
C VAL A 105 -1.48 13.70 -3.24
N MET A 106 -0.31 14.26 -2.93
CA MET A 106 0.31 14.19 -1.60
C MET A 106 0.84 15.57 -1.20
N GLN A 107 0.76 15.87 0.10
CA GLN A 107 1.31 17.08 0.69
C GLN A 107 2.32 16.72 1.78
N GLY A 108 3.22 17.65 2.09
CA GLY A 108 4.02 17.58 3.31
C GLY A 108 3.25 18.09 4.53
N TYR A 109 3.90 18.02 5.68
CA TYR A 109 3.35 18.49 6.94
C TYR A 109 3.60 20.00 7.12
N PRO A 110 2.81 20.67 7.98
CA PRO A 110 3.02 22.09 8.31
C PRO A 110 4.43 22.40 8.85
N SER A 111 5.14 21.41 9.40
CA SER A 111 6.53 21.52 9.85
C SER A 111 7.54 21.73 8.71
N GLY A 112 7.13 21.58 7.44
CA GLY A 112 8.01 21.67 6.27
C GLY A 112 8.62 20.33 5.85
N GLU A 113 8.31 19.24 6.55
CA GLU A 113 8.78 17.89 6.26
C GLU A 113 7.80 17.13 5.35
N PHE A 114 8.32 16.17 4.58
CA PHE A 114 7.49 15.19 3.86
C PHE A 114 7.35 13.86 4.62
N LYS A 115 8.34 13.52 5.44
CA LYS A 115 8.54 12.27 6.18
C LYS A 115 8.61 11.04 5.26
N PRO A 116 9.57 10.99 4.33
CA PRO A 116 9.60 9.96 3.28
C PRO A 116 9.73 8.53 3.82
N GLY A 117 10.42 8.34 4.94
CA GLY A 117 10.63 7.04 5.57
C GLY A 117 9.60 6.67 6.64
N SER A 118 8.61 7.54 6.91
CA SER A 118 7.55 7.21 7.87
C SER A 118 6.51 6.31 7.23
N ASP A 119 5.97 5.41 8.05
CA ASP A 119 4.77 4.65 7.76
C ASP A 119 3.58 5.58 7.51
N ILE A 120 2.56 5.07 6.81
CA ILE A 120 1.38 5.84 6.40
C ILE A 120 0.10 5.15 6.86
N THR A 121 -0.89 5.96 7.23
CA THR A 121 -2.19 5.45 7.69
C THR A 121 -3.13 5.11 6.53
N TYR A 122 -4.10 4.25 6.80
CA TYR A 122 -5.11 3.81 5.84
C TYR A 122 -5.93 4.98 5.29
N ALA A 123 -6.34 5.91 6.16
CA ALA A 123 -7.07 7.10 5.75
C ALA A 123 -6.25 8.01 4.81
N GLU A 124 -4.96 8.19 5.09
CA GLU A 124 -4.07 8.96 4.20
C GLU A 124 -3.97 8.29 2.83
N VAL A 125 -3.75 6.97 2.76
CA VAL A 125 -3.67 6.24 1.49
C VAL A 125 -4.96 6.39 0.68
N VAL A 126 -6.13 6.20 1.30
CA VAL A 126 -7.41 6.37 0.61
C VAL A 126 -7.58 7.79 0.09
N ALA A 127 -7.20 8.80 0.88
CA ALA A 127 -7.28 10.19 0.45
C ALA A 127 -6.39 10.49 -0.76
N ILE A 128 -5.18 9.92 -0.78
CA ILE A 128 -4.25 10.04 -1.91
C ILE A 128 -4.87 9.43 -3.17
N MET A 129 -5.49 8.25 -3.07
CA MET A 129 -6.15 7.61 -4.22
C MET A 129 -7.38 8.41 -4.70
N VAL A 130 -8.19 8.94 -3.78
CA VAL A 130 -9.32 9.83 -4.12
C VAL A 130 -8.84 11.09 -4.85
N ASN A 131 -7.72 11.68 -4.40
CA ASN A 131 -7.09 12.82 -5.05
C ASN A 131 -6.50 12.45 -6.43
N ALA A 132 -5.90 11.27 -6.56
CA ALA A 132 -5.37 10.76 -7.82
C ALA A 132 -6.47 10.61 -8.89
N LEU A 133 -7.70 10.26 -8.48
CA LEU A 133 -8.88 10.24 -9.34
C LEU A 133 -9.50 11.63 -9.58
N GLY A 134 -8.93 12.70 -9.02
CA GLY A 134 -9.44 14.06 -9.13
C GLY A 134 -10.75 14.31 -8.38
N LYS A 135 -11.10 13.47 -7.39
CA LYS A 135 -12.39 13.50 -6.69
C LYS A 135 -12.34 14.06 -5.27
N GLY A 136 -11.21 14.65 -4.85
CA GLY A 136 -11.02 15.17 -3.49
C GLY A 136 -11.20 16.69 -3.31
N LYS A 137 -11.22 17.48 -4.39
CA LYS A 137 -11.10 18.96 -4.33
C LYS A 137 -12.25 19.66 -3.58
N ASP A 138 -13.44 19.06 -3.55
CA ASP A 138 -14.65 19.70 -3.03
C ASP A 138 -15.40 18.76 -2.07
N LEU A 139 -14.67 17.95 -1.32
CA LEU A 139 -15.29 17.05 -0.34
C LEU A 139 -15.71 17.82 0.92
N GLU A 140 -17.02 17.83 1.16
CA GLU A 140 -17.60 18.34 2.39
C GLU A 140 -17.46 17.36 3.55
N GLY A 141 -17.49 17.89 4.78
CA GLY A 141 -17.43 17.11 6.01
C GLY A 141 -16.04 17.02 6.64
N ASN A 142 -15.95 16.22 7.71
CA ASN A 142 -14.75 16.14 8.54
C ASN A 142 -13.77 15.08 8.03
N TRP A 143 -12.48 15.42 8.13
CA TRP A 143 -11.40 14.45 7.97
C TRP A 143 -11.40 13.43 9.14
N PRO A 144 -11.16 12.13 8.90
CA PRO A 144 -10.94 11.47 7.60
C PRO A 144 -12.22 10.95 6.92
N ASP A 145 -13.38 11.07 7.56
CA ASP A 145 -14.63 10.43 7.13
C ASP A 145 -15.07 10.84 5.73
N ASN A 146 -14.89 12.11 5.36
CA ASN A 146 -15.23 12.61 4.03
C ASN A 146 -14.48 11.85 2.91
N TYR A 147 -13.18 11.59 3.08
CA TYR A 147 -12.39 10.83 2.12
C TYR A 147 -12.67 9.33 2.17
N LEU A 148 -12.88 8.75 3.36
CA LEU A 148 -13.23 7.33 3.49
C LEU A 148 -14.58 7.02 2.85
N ASN A 149 -15.60 7.87 3.10
CA ASN A 149 -16.91 7.74 2.48
C ASN A 149 -16.82 7.91 0.97
N LYS A 150 -16.02 8.87 0.48
CA LYS A 150 -15.78 9.02 -0.96
C LYS A 150 -15.08 7.78 -1.54
N GLY A 151 -14.09 7.23 -0.85
CA GLY A 151 -13.38 6.01 -1.24
C GLY A 151 -14.32 4.81 -1.37
N LYS A 152 -15.26 4.63 -0.42
CA LYS A 152 -16.33 3.62 -0.50
C LYS A 152 -17.22 3.84 -1.72
N ALA A 153 -17.67 5.09 -1.93
CA ALA A 153 -18.55 5.42 -3.06
C ALA A 153 -17.88 5.21 -4.44
N LEU A 154 -16.56 5.37 -4.52
CA LEU A 154 -15.78 5.13 -5.73
C LEU A 154 -15.41 3.65 -5.93
N GLY A 155 -15.55 2.81 -4.91
CA GLY A 155 -15.09 1.42 -4.95
C GLY A 155 -13.58 1.25 -4.74
N ILE A 156 -12.88 2.26 -4.22
CA ILE A 156 -11.46 2.14 -3.80
C ILE A 156 -11.35 1.20 -2.60
N ILE A 157 -12.35 1.23 -1.72
CA ILE A 157 -12.47 0.34 -0.57
C ILE A 157 -13.87 -0.28 -0.55
N PRO A 158 -14.06 -1.50 0.00
CA PRO A 158 -15.38 -2.15 0.00
C PRO A 158 -16.42 -1.33 0.77
N SER A 159 -17.62 -1.14 0.21
CA SER A 159 -18.65 -0.27 0.79
C SER A 159 -19.06 -0.65 2.22
N ASN A 160 -19.10 -1.96 2.51
CA ASN A 160 -19.50 -2.51 3.80
C ASN A 160 -18.32 -2.77 4.76
N SER A 161 -17.10 -2.33 4.40
CA SER A 161 -15.93 -2.53 5.26
C SER A 161 -15.96 -1.62 6.49
N THR A 162 -15.56 -2.17 7.64
CA THR A 162 -15.14 -1.39 8.79
C THR A 162 -13.68 -1.03 8.60
N VAL A 163 -13.39 0.25 8.42
CA VAL A 163 -12.03 0.76 8.24
C VAL A 163 -11.54 1.32 9.56
N THR A 164 -10.30 1.01 9.94
CA THR A 164 -9.60 1.68 11.04
C THR A 164 -8.72 2.80 10.46
N PRO A 165 -9.12 4.08 10.55
CA PRO A 165 -8.47 5.16 9.80
C PRO A 165 -6.96 5.28 10.06
N ASN A 166 -6.55 5.12 11.33
CA ASN A 166 -5.17 5.26 11.77
C ASN A 166 -4.35 3.96 11.68
N LYS A 167 -4.91 2.89 11.11
CA LYS A 167 -4.15 1.66 10.89
C LYS A 167 -3.00 1.95 9.93
N ILE A 168 -1.80 1.47 10.26
CA ILE A 168 -0.66 1.51 9.34
C ILE A 168 -0.86 0.49 8.23
N VAL A 169 -0.64 0.94 6.99
CA VAL A 169 -0.87 0.16 5.78
C VAL A 169 0.33 -0.71 5.46
N THR A 170 0.09 -1.98 5.16
CA THR A 170 1.12 -2.86 4.57
C THR A 170 1.22 -2.68 3.06
N ARG A 171 2.32 -3.16 2.47
CA ARG A 171 2.48 -3.17 1.00
C ARG A 171 1.42 -4.03 0.30
N GLY A 172 0.93 -5.09 0.95
CA GLY A 172 -0.18 -5.92 0.49
C GLY A 172 -1.49 -5.14 0.44
N GLU A 173 -1.85 -4.47 1.53
CA GLU A 173 -3.05 -3.63 1.57
C GLU A 173 -2.98 -2.49 0.56
N MET A 174 -1.81 -1.86 0.40
CA MET A 174 -1.59 -0.87 -0.64
C MET A 174 -1.84 -1.46 -2.02
N ALA A 175 -1.39 -2.69 -2.30
CA ALA A 175 -1.62 -3.34 -3.58
C ALA A 175 -3.12 -3.52 -3.88
N VAL A 176 -3.90 -3.94 -2.89
CA VAL A 176 -5.37 -4.06 -3.02
C VAL A 176 -6.02 -2.71 -3.29
N ILE A 177 -5.62 -1.67 -2.55
CA ILE A 177 -6.17 -0.31 -2.72
C ILE A 177 -5.83 0.26 -4.11
N VAL A 178 -4.59 0.11 -4.56
CA VAL A 178 -4.16 0.56 -5.90
C VAL A 178 -4.90 -0.20 -6.99
N TRP A 179 -5.00 -1.52 -6.87
CA TRP A 179 -5.73 -2.35 -7.83
C TRP A 179 -7.19 -1.90 -7.94
N SER A 180 -7.85 -1.69 -6.81
CA SER A 180 -9.23 -1.20 -6.75
C SER A 180 -9.37 0.18 -7.39
N THR A 181 -8.39 1.07 -7.15
CA THR A 181 -8.34 2.40 -7.75
C THR A 181 -8.25 2.35 -9.27
N LEU A 182 -7.44 1.44 -9.83
CA LEU A 182 -7.32 1.23 -11.29
C LEU A 182 -8.61 0.69 -11.93
N MET A 183 -9.47 0.05 -11.14
CA MET A 183 -10.75 -0.52 -11.60
C MET A 183 -11.93 0.45 -11.47
N VAL A 184 -11.72 1.64 -10.90
CA VAL A 184 -12.76 2.68 -10.85
C VAL A 184 -13.07 3.13 -12.27
N LYS A 185 -14.34 2.99 -12.68
CA LYS A 185 -14.80 3.42 -13.99
C LYS A 185 -14.74 4.96 -14.09
N PRO A 186 -14.27 5.52 -15.22
CA PRO A 186 -14.15 6.97 -15.42
C PRO A 186 -15.49 7.70 -15.33
#